data_AF-A0L3H7-F1
#
_entry.id   AF-A0L3H7-F1
#
_cell.length_a   1.000
_cell.length_b   1.000
_cell.length_c   1.000
_cell.angle_alpha   90.00
_cell.angle_beta   90.00
_cell.angle_gamma   90.00
#
_symmetry.space_group_name_H-M   'P 1'
#
loop_
_entity.id
_entity.type
_entity.pdbx_description
1 polymer ?
#
loop_
_entity_poly.entity_id
_entity_poly.type
_entity_poly.pdbx_seq_one_letter_code
_entity_poly.pdbx_strand_id
1 'polypeptide(L)'
;MGFFSWKTADKNESIYNIYSGCEVKEVYMLQPHDQPPIKEPEYEGCGVFGGVDAYVWLAQANAEHYGFDSNELDSEELRGLGIAIELGDVLQDTQTGDYWHLCSDNRMLIPGKYAACNYAEVIPELGDCANNLIQSGRFKQVRIKAIKPALYLLKFSHNPRAIYEDLPPSKQCPKQGFFVKW
;
A
#
# COMPACT_ATOMS: atom_id res chain seq x y z
N MET A 1 -13.94 6.79 6.55
CA MET A 1 -12.82 5.90 6.15
C MET A 1 -13.41 4.59 5.65
N GLY A 2 -12.85 4.01 4.59
CA GLY A 2 -13.28 2.71 4.05
C GLY A 2 -12.51 1.54 4.69
N PHE A 3 -12.85 0.32 4.32
CA PHE A 3 -12.12 -0.87 4.77
C PHE A 3 -10.96 -1.20 3.83
N PHE A 4 -9.89 -1.74 4.38
CA PHE A 4 -8.88 -2.45 3.60
C PHE A 4 -9.31 -3.90 3.42
N SER A 5 -9.15 -4.42 2.22
CA SER A 5 -9.36 -5.83 1.95
C SER A 5 -8.62 -6.21 0.68
N TRP A 6 -8.20 -7.46 0.64
CA TRP A 6 -7.50 -8.03 -0.50
C TRP A 6 -8.27 -9.23 -1.03
N LYS A 7 -7.83 -9.70 -2.18
CA LYS A 7 -8.13 -11.02 -2.68
C LYS A 7 -7.02 -11.97 -2.28
N THR A 8 -7.36 -13.20 -1.91
CA THR A 8 -6.37 -14.23 -1.64
C THR A 8 -5.49 -14.46 -2.87
N ALA A 9 -4.20 -14.70 -2.65
CA ALA A 9 -3.19 -14.88 -3.68
C ALA A 9 -3.40 -16.16 -4.49
N ASP A 10 -3.93 -17.22 -3.85
CA ASP A 10 -4.14 -18.54 -4.42
C ASP A 10 -5.44 -18.66 -5.23
N LYS A 11 -6.54 -18.15 -4.69
CA LYS A 11 -7.89 -18.35 -5.25
C LYS A 11 -8.53 -17.07 -5.76
N ASN A 12 -7.89 -15.92 -5.55
CA ASN A 12 -8.43 -14.61 -5.95
C ASN A 12 -9.82 -14.35 -5.33
N GLU A 13 -10.05 -14.89 -4.12
CA GLU A 13 -11.28 -14.75 -3.34
C GLU A 13 -11.20 -13.51 -2.44
N SER A 14 -12.28 -12.73 -2.34
CA SER A 14 -12.32 -11.59 -1.44
C SER A 14 -12.18 -12.01 0.02
N ILE A 15 -11.32 -11.33 0.76
CA ILE A 15 -11.22 -11.45 2.21
C ILE A 15 -12.31 -10.58 2.83
N TYR A 16 -13.37 -11.21 3.32
CA TYR A 16 -14.46 -10.51 4.00
C TYR A 16 -14.06 -10.09 5.39
N ASN A 17 -14.59 -8.95 5.82
CA ASN A 17 -14.48 -8.53 7.21
C ASN A 17 -15.76 -8.88 8.00
N ILE A 18 -15.65 -8.85 9.32
CA ILE A 18 -16.76 -9.18 10.24
C ILE A 18 -18.01 -8.32 10.07
N TYR A 19 -17.88 -7.12 9.47
CA TYR A 19 -19.00 -6.21 9.25
C TYR A 19 -19.75 -6.45 7.94
N SER A 20 -19.24 -7.32 7.07
CA SER A 20 -19.80 -7.59 5.73
C SER A 20 -21.15 -8.31 5.72
N GLY A 21 -21.52 -8.95 6.83
CA GLY A 21 -22.70 -9.83 6.90
C GLY A 21 -22.58 -11.09 6.03
N CYS A 22 -21.36 -11.45 5.62
CA CYS A 22 -20.98 -12.73 5.03
C CYS A 22 -20.25 -13.61 6.05
N GLU A 23 -20.11 -14.89 5.73
CA GLU A 23 -19.25 -15.80 6.50
C GLU A 23 -17.79 -15.33 6.40
N VAL A 24 -17.18 -15.07 7.55
CA VAL A 24 -15.77 -14.69 7.66
C VAL A 24 -14.95 -15.98 7.79
N LYS A 25 -14.04 -16.19 6.84
CA LYS A 25 -13.10 -17.32 6.87
C LYS A 25 -11.80 -16.87 7.50
N GLU A 26 -11.15 -17.79 8.20
CA GLU A 26 -9.77 -17.57 8.67
C GLU A 26 -8.86 -17.23 7.48
N VAL A 27 -7.98 -16.25 7.67
CA VAL A 27 -7.02 -15.79 6.67
C VAL A 27 -5.62 -15.89 7.25
N TYR A 28 -4.66 -16.23 6.38
CA TYR A 28 -3.26 -16.30 6.72
C TYR A 28 -2.51 -15.24 5.88
N MET A 29 -1.89 -14.27 6.55
CA MET A 29 -0.92 -13.39 5.91
C MET A 29 0.39 -14.16 5.74
N LEU A 30 0.77 -14.41 4.50
CA LEU A 30 1.93 -15.24 4.17
C LEU A 30 3.22 -14.43 4.37
N GLN A 31 4.27 -15.10 4.82
CA GLN A 31 5.57 -14.50 5.08
C GLN A 31 6.66 -15.17 4.23
N PRO A 32 7.66 -14.42 3.74
CA PRO A 32 8.77 -14.97 2.97
C PRO A 32 9.73 -15.80 3.85
N HIS A 33 10.65 -16.51 3.20
CA HIS A 33 11.76 -17.22 3.86
C HIS A 33 11.32 -18.31 4.84
N ASP A 34 10.30 -19.08 4.45
CA ASP A 34 9.72 -20.17 5.25
C ASP A 34 9.20 -19.73 6.64
N GLN A 35 9.01 -18.42 6.87
CA GLN A 35 8.41 -17.95 8.10
C GLN A 35 6.94 -18.38 8.19
N PRO A 36 6.45 -18.74 9.39
CA PRO A 36 5.09 -19.22 9.56
C PRO A 36 4.08 -18.13 9.17
N PRO A 37 3.01 -18.47 8.42
CA PRO A 37 1.96 -17.51 8.12
C PRO A 37 1.30 -16.97 9.38
N ILE A 38 0.95 -15.69 9.37
CA ILE A 38 0.27 -15.03 10.48
C ILE A 38 -1.24 -15.27 10.35
N LYS A 39 -1.81 -15.97 11.32
CA LYS A 39 -3.23 -16.36 11.34
C LYS A 39 -4.11 -15.21 11.83
N GLU A 40 -5.17 -14.93 11.09
CA GLU A 40 -6.26 -14.02 11.45
C GLU A 40 -7.60 -14.76 11.40
N PRO A 41 -8.22 -15.07 12.56
CA PRO A 41 -9.48 -15.79 12.58
C PRO A 41 -10.69 -14.92 12.17
N GLU A 42 -10.69 -13.63 12.49
CA GLU A 42 -11.86 -12.75 12.39
C GLU A 42 -11.45 -11.36 11.88
N TYR A 43 -11.10 -11.27 10.59
CA TYR A 43 -10.57 -10.04 10.02
C TYR A 43 -11.53 -8.84 10.17
N GLU A 44 -11.06 -7.76 10.81
CA GLU A 44 -11.89 -6.59 11.11
C GLU A 44 -11.97 -5.57 9.97
N GLY A 45 -11.11 -5.67 8.95
CA GLY A 45 -11.12 -4.76 7.81
C GLY A 45 -10.15 -3.58 7.89
N CYS A 46 -9.34 -3.47 8.95
CA CYS A 46 -8.38 -2.38 9.14
C CYS A 46 -6.94 -2.72 8.74
N GLY A 47 -6.72 -3.84 8.06
CA GLY A 47 -5.39 -4.28 7.62
C GLY A 47 -4.53 -4.91 8.71
N VAL A 48 -5.11 -5.32 9.83
CA VAL A 48 -4.42 -6.03 10.91
C VAL A 48 -4.71 -7.52 10.79
N PHE A 49 -3.67 -8.35 10.88
CA PHE A 49 -3.75 -9.81 10.83
C PHE A 49 -2.93 -10.39 11.98
N GLY A 50 -3.56 -11.13 12.89
CA GLY A 50 -2.87 -11.73 14.05
C GLY A 50 -2.13 -10.70 14.91
N GLY A 51 -2.65 -9.47 15.00
CA GLY A 51 -2.01 -8.35 15.70
C GLY A 51 -0.92 -7.61 14.92
N VAL A 52 -0.59 -8.03 13.71
CA VAL A 52 0.39 -7.38 12.83
C VAL A 52 -0.33 -6.51 11.80
N ASP A 53 -0.01 -5.22 11.75
CA ASP A 53 -0.49 -4.34 10.68
C ASP A 53 0.25 -4.67 9.37
N ALA A 54 -0.52 -5.03 8.34
CA ALA A 54 0.00 -5.46 7.06
C ALA A 54 0.85 -4.38 6.36
N TYR A 55 0.50 -3.10 6.51
CA TYR A 55 1.27 -2.02 5.89
C TYR A 55 2.53 -1.68 6.69
N VAL A 56 2.47 -1.73 8.02
CA VAL A 56 3.69 -1.64 8.85
C VAL A 56 4.66 -2.76 8.49
N TRP A 57 4.16 -4.00 8.41
CA TRP A 57 4.95 -5.15 7.96
C TRP A 57 5.53 -4.93 6.57
N LEU A 58 4.74 -4.41 5.62
CA LEU A 58 5.19 -4.15 4.25
C LEU A 58 6.33 -3.14 4.19
N ALA A 59 6.26 -2.06 4.99
CA ALA A 59 7.34 -1.09 5.09
C ALA A 59 8.61 -1.71 5.69
N GLN A 60 8.47 -2.39 6.83
CA GLN A 60 9.59 -3.04 7.53
C GLN A 60 10.29 -4.09 6.66
N ALA A 61 9.53 -4.98 6.02
CA ALA A 61 10.08 -6.02 5.16
C ALA A 61 10.88 -5.44 3.98
N ASN A 62 10.55 -4.22 3.53
CA ASN A 62 11.20 -3.56 2.40
C ASN A 62 12.14 -2.42 2.82
N ALA A 63 12.41 -2.21 4.11
CA ALA A 63 13.16 -1.05 4.60
C ALA A 63 14.56 -0.97 4.00
N GLU A 64 15.31 -2.09 4.02
CA GLU A 64 16.64 -2.18 3.39
C GLU A 64 16.57 -1.93 1.87
N HIS A 65 15.55 -2.46 1.20
CA HIS A 65 15.37 -2.27 -0.24
C HIS A 65 15.14 -0.79 -0.60
N TYR A 66 14.41 -0.06 0.23
CA TYR A 66 14.18 1.37 0.04
C TYR A 66 15.30 2.25 0.61
N GLY A 67 16.13 1.72 1.50
CA GLY A 67 17.30 2.41 2.07
C GLY A 67 16.98 3.28 3.28
N PHE A 68 15.97 2.92 4.07
CA PHE A 68 15.65 3.57 5.35
C PHE A 68 15.74 2.58 6.51
N ASP A 69 15.98 3.08 7.72
CA ASP A 69 15.95 2.28 8.96
C ASP A 69 14.54 2.31 9.56
N SER A 70 13.88 1.16 9.60
CA SER A 70 12.53 1.07 10.15
C SER A 70 12.46 1.25 11.67
N ASN A 71 13.58 1.16 12.40
CA ASN A 71 13.61 1.35 13.86
C ASN A 71 13.58 2.82 14.28
N GLU A 72 13.89 3.73 13.35
CA GLU A 72 13.86 5.18 13.58
C GLU A 72 12.46 5.78 13.35
N LEU A 73 11.50 4.97 12.90
CA LEU A 73 10.15 5.39 12.53
C LEU A 73 9.11 4.79 13.47
N ASP A 74 8.06 5.55 13.76
CA ASP A 74 6.92 5.04 14.51
C ASP A 74 5.96 4.22 13.63
N SER A 75 4.98 3.58 14.27
CA SER A 75 4.00 2.74 13.58
C SER A 75 3.11 3.51 12.59
N GLU A 76 2.83 4.80 12.82
CA GLU A 76 2.04 5.60 11.89
C GLU A 76 2.85 5.96 10.66
N GLU A 77 4.11 6.34 10.83
CA GLU A 77 5.06 6.60 9.75
C GLU A 77 5.28 5.35 8.89
N LEU A 78 5.55 4.19 9.52
CA LEU A 78 5.70 2.92 8.82
C LEU A 78 4.43 2.51 8.09
N ARG A 79 3.26 2.69 8.71
CA ARG A 79 1.98 2.42 8.05
C ARG A 79 1.79 3.31 6.83
N GLY A 80 2.11 4.60 6.93
CA GLY A 80 2.08 5.54 5.82
C GLY A 80 2.97 5.11 4.66
N LEU A 81 4.22 4.74 4.96
CA LEU A 81 5.17 4.23 3.96
C LEU A 81 4.67 2.92 3.32
N GLY A 82 4.13 1.98 4.11
CA GLY A 82 3.57 0.73 3.59
C GLY A 82 2.39 0.97 2.65
N ILE A 83 1.48 1.88 3.00
CA ILE A 83 0.39 2.30 2.12
C ILE A 83 0.95 2.92 0.84
N ALA A 84 1.97 3.78 0.94
CA ALA A 84 2.59 4.43 -0.21
C ALA A 84 3.32 3.43 -1.13
N ILE A 85 3.96 2.39 -0.59
CA ILE A 85 4.56 1.31 -1.39
C ILE A 85 3.49 0.63 -2.26
N GLU A 86 2.33 0.27 -1.69
CA GLU A 86 1.31 -0.51 -2.39
C GLU A 86 0.41 0.36 -3.29
N LEU A 87 0.02 1.54 -2.81
CA LEU A 87 -1.04 2.38 -3.36
C LEU A 87 -0.61 3.83 -3.65
N GLY A 88 0.61 4.21 -3.30
CA GLY A 88 1.10 5.58 -3.45
C GLY A 88 1.38 5.95 -4.89
N ASP A 89 1.17 7.24 -5.17
CA ASP A 89 1.54 7.88 -6.43
C ASP A 89 2.44 9.07 -6.15
N VAL A 90 3.28 9.40 -7.13
CA VAL A 90 4.06 10.63 -7.21
C VAL A 90 3.77 11.33 -8.53
N LEU A 91 4.07 12.63 -8.59
CA LEU A 91 3.94 13.42 -9.81
C LEU A 91 5.32 13.59 -10.45
N GLN A 92 5.50 13.04 -11.64
CA GLN A 92 6.70 13.28 -12.44
C GLN A 92 6.55 14.59 -13.20
N ASP A 93 7.46 15.54 -12.98
CA ASP A 93 7.57 16.74 -13.81
C ASP A 93 8.23 16.37 -15.14
N THR A 94 7.49 16.51 -16.24
CA THR A 94 7.98 16.21 -17.60
C THR A 94 9.03 17.19 -18.09
N GLN A 95 9.13 18.39 -17.48
CA GLN A 95 10.11 19.40 -17.86
C GLN A 95 11.46 19.18 -17.19
N THR A 96 11.47 18.80 -15.90
CA THR A 96 12.70 18.64 -15.12
C THR A 96 13.10 17.17 -14.89
N GLY A 97 12.14 16.25 -15.00
CA GLY A 97 12.31 14.85 -14.60
C GLY A 97 12.16 14.61 -13.09
N ASP A 98 11.99 15.66 -12.28
CA ASP A 98 11.85 15.53 -10.83
C ASP A 98 10.53 14.84 -10.44
N TYR A 99 10.57 14.09 -9.34
CA TYR A 99 9.35 13.62 -8.69
C TYR A 99 8.90 14.62 -7.62
N TRP A 100 7.59 14.82 -7.56
CA TRP A 100 6.90 15.65 -6.60
C TRP A 100 5.95 14.82 -5.75
N HIS A 101 6.08 15.01 -4.44
CA HIS A 101 5.25 14.44 -3.40
C HIS A 101 4.31 15.54 -2.89
N LEU A 102 3.02 15.24 -2.85
CA LEU A 102 1.97 16.14 -2.36
C LEU A 102 1.14 15.43 -1.30
N CYS A 103 0.58 16.19 -0.35
CA CYS A 103 -0.17 15.70 0.82
C CYS A 103 0.62 14.81 1.80
N SER A 104 1.49 13.94 1.31
CA SER A 104 2.29 13.00 2.08
C SER A 104 3.72 13.00 1.56
N ASP A 105 4.68 13.06 2.48
CA ASP A 105 6.11 13.06 2.15
C ASP A 105 6.64 11.63 2.01
N ASN A 106 6.68 11.11 0.78
CA ASN A 106 7.19 9.76 0.50
C ASN A 106 8.61 9.79 -0.08
N ARG A 107 9.41 10.82 0.23
CA ARG A 107 10.78 10.97 -0.30
C ARG A 107 11.73 9.86 0.12
N MET A 108 11.43 9.15 1.22
CA MET A 108 12.13 7.94 1.63
C MET A 108 12.00 6.79 0.62
N LEU A 109 10.87 6.73 -0.12
CA LEU A 109 10.64 5.69 -1.12
C LEU A 109 11.20 6.10 -2.47
N ILE A 110 10.86 7.33 -2.91
CA ILE A 110 11.26 7.90 -4.19
C ILE A 110 11.86 9.30 -3.92
N PRO A 111 13.17 9.51 -4.09
CA PRO A 111 13.78 10.83 -3.93
C PRO A 111 13.10 11.88 -4.82
N GLY A 112 12.91 13.09 -4.30
CA GLY A 112 12.22 14.16 -5.01
C GLY A 112 11.95 15.38 -4.14
N LYS A 113 11.02 16.22 -4.61
CA LYS A 113 10.55 17.43 -3.93
C LYS A 113 9.25 17.14 -3.19
N TYR A 114 9.01 17.83 -2.09
CA TYR A 114 7.78 17.71 -1.31
C TYR A 114 7.15 19.08 -1.15
N ALA A 115 5.84 19.17 -1.43
CA ALA A 115 5.03 20.33 -1.09
C ALA A 115 3.87 19.87 -0.20
N ALA A 116 3.79 20.46 1.00
CA ALA A 116 2.74 20.20 1.97
C ALA A 116 1.44 20.93 1.57
N CYS A 117 0.86 20.53 0.45
CA CYS A 117 -0.37 21.09 -0.09
C CYS A 117 -1.21 20.01 -0.77
N ASN A 118 -2.50 20.29 -0.94
CA ASN A 118 -3.38 19.46 -1.74
C ASN A 118 -3.26 19.81 -3.24
N TYR A 119 -3.94 19.05 -4.09
CA TYR A 119 -3.79 19.16 -5.55
C TYR A 119 -4.38 20.45 -6.15
N ALA A 120 -5.26 21.16 -5.42
CA ALA A 120 -5.86 22.42 -5.84
C ALA A 120 -5.11 23.65 -5.32
N GLU A 121 -4.22 23.47 -4.34
CA GLU A 121 -3.39 24.54 -3.79
C GLU A 121 -2.17 24.81 -4.67
N VAL A 122 -1.76 26.08 -4.72
CA VAL A 122 -0.59 26.51 -5.49
C VAL A 122 0.67 25.93 -4.85
N ILE A 123 1.48 25.25 -5.66
CA ILE A 123 2.83 24.83 -5.29
C ILE A 123 3.72 26.08 -5.44
N PRO A 124 4.25 26.67 -4.34
CA PRO A 124 4.90 27.99 -4.41
C PRO A 124 6.04 28.07 -5.41
N GLU A 125 6.83 26.99 -5.53
CA GLU A 125 7.98 26.88 -6.44
C GLU A 125 7.58 26.83 -7.91
N LEU A 126 6.34 26.44 -8.21
CA LEU A 126 5.84 26.27 -9.57
C LEU A 126 4.85 27.37 -9.99
N GLY A 127 4.33 28.12 -9.02
CA GLY A 127 3.37 29.20 -9.25
C GLY A 127 1.99 28.72 -9.74
N ASP A 128 1.72 27.41 -9.70
CA ASP A 128 0.47 26.80 -10.14
C ASP A 128 0.13 25.57 -9.27
N CYS A 129 -1.10 25.06 -9.35
CA CYS A 129 -1.54 23.89 -8.60
C CYS A 129 -1.35 22.59 -9.38
N ALA A 130 -1.24 21.47 -8.66
CA ALA A 130 -0.99 20.16 -9.28
C ALA A 130 -2.06 19.77 -10.31
N ASN A 131 -3.34 20.10 -10.06
CA ASN A 131 -4.42 19.84 -11.00
C ASN A 131 -4.20 20.51 -12.36
N ASN A 132 -3.83 21.79 -12.38
CA ASN A 132 -3.54 22.53 -13.60
C ASN A 132 -2.28 21.99 -14.29
N LEU A 133 -1.26 21.64 -13.50
CA LEU A 133 -0.02 21.07 -14.03
C LEU A 133 -0.23 19.68 -14.64
N ILE A 134 -1.14 18.87 -14.09
CA ILE A 134 -1.54 17.59 -14.68
C ILE A 134 -2.32 17.83 -15.98
N GLN A 135 -3.28 18.76 -15.96
CA GLN A 135 -4.11 19.07 -17.14
C GLN A 135 -3.28 19.63 -18.31
N SER A 136 -2.28 20.46 -18.02
CA SER A 136 -1.36 20.98 -19.03
C SER A 136 -0.35 19.92 -19.53
N GLY A 137 -0.31 18.75 -18.91
CA GLY A 137 0.62 17.67 -19.23
C GLY A 137 2.02 17.86 -18.66
N ARG A 138 2.26 18.92 -17.87
CA ARG A 138 3.53 19.10 -17.18
C ARG A 138 3.75 18.01 -16.14
N PHE A 139 2.73 17.72 -15.33
CA PHE A 139 2.78 16.66 -14.33
C PHE A 139 2.13 15.39 -14.83
N LYS A 140 2.82 14.27 -14.64
CA LYS A 140 2.30 12.93 -14.89
C LYS A 140 2.22 12.16 -13.58
N GLN A 141 1.04 11.67 -13.22
CA GLN A 141 0.88 10.78 -12.08
C GLN A 141 1.47 9.40 -12.39
N VAL A 142 2.37 8.93 -11.51
CA VAL A 142 3.07 7.65 -11.65
C VAL A 142 3.02 6.90 -10.32
N ARG A 143 2.71 5.62 -10.38
CA ARG A 143 2.68 4.72 -9.20
C ARG A 143 4.09 4.53 -8.65
N ILE A 144 4.26 4.62 -7.34
CA ILE A 144 5.57 4.39 -6.68
C ILE A 144 6.12 3.01 -7.06
N LYS A 145 5.30 1.96 -6.97
CA LYS A 145 5.69 0.59 -7.36
C LYS A 145 6.02 0.40 -8.84
N ALA A 146 5.65 1.33 -9.72
CA ALA A 146 6.07 1.31 -11.12
C ALA A 146 7.47 1.91 -11.31
N ILE A 147 7.91 2.80 -10.41
CA ILE A 147 9.24 3.42 -10.41
C ILE A 147 10.24 2.52 -9.68
N LYS A 148 9.88 2.07 -8.47
CA LYS A 148 10.69 1.18 -7.63
C LYS A 148 9.78 0.09 -7.05
N PRO A 149 9.66 -1.06 -7.71
CA PRO A 149 8.86 -2.18 -7.23
C PRO A 149 9.38 -2.70 -5.88
N ALA A 150 8.48 -3.01 -4.96
CA ALA A 150 8.86 -3.62 -3.68
C ALA A 150 9.43 -5.03 -3.89
N LEU A 151 10.36 -5.42 -3.02
CA LEU A 151 10.94 -6.76 -2.98
C LEU A 151 9.95 -7.78 -2.43
N TYR A 152 9.26 -7.42 -1.35
CA TYR A 152 8.21 -8.22 -0.73
C TYR A 152 6.86 -7.53 -0.89
N LEU A 153 5.86 -8.32 -1.27
CA LEU A 153 4.48 -7.90 -1.52
C LEU A 153 3.54 -8.62 -0.56
N LEU A 154 2.38 -8.01 -0.30
CA LEU A 154 1.35 -8.62 0.53
C LEU A 154 0.74 -9.84 -0.18
N LYS A 155 0.66 -10.96 0.53
CA LYS A 155 0.05 -12.20 0.07
C LYS A 155 -0.79 -12.78 1.19
N PHE A 156 -2.00 -13.18 0.84
CA PHE A 156 -2.96 -13.76 1.78
C PHE A 156 -3.53 -15.05 1.22
N SER A 157 -3.82 -16.04 2.08
CA SER A 157 -4.49 -17.27 1.67
C SER A 157 -5.41 -17.77 2.77
N HIS A 158 -6.44 -18.53 2.41
CA HIS A 158 -7.22 -19.32 3.37
C HIS A 158 -6.56 -20.68 3.70
N ASN A 159 -5.50 -21.05 2.98
CA ASN A 159 -4.74 -22.27 3.20
C ASN A 159 -3.56 -21.99 4.15
N PRO A 160 -3.52 -22.59 5.35
CA PRO A 160 -2.42 -22.41 6.30
C PRO A 160 -1.07 -22.97 5.81
N ARG A 161 -1.09 -23.81 4.76
CA ARG A 161 0.10 -24.42 4.16
C ARG A 161 0.55 -23.74 2.87
N ALA A 162 -0.04 -22.58 2.54
CA ALA A 162 0.40 -21.81 1.37
C ALA A 162 1.81 -21.26 1.59
N ILE A 163 2.67 -21.43 0.59
CA ILE A 163 4.05 -20.96 0.58
C ILE A 163 4.08 -19.59 -0.09
N TYR A 164 4.79 -18.64 0.50
CA TYR A 164 4.82 -17.25 0.02
C TYR A 164 5.42 -17.16 -1.38
N GLU A 165 6.53 -17.83 -1.63
CA GLU A 165 7.32 -17.78 -2.86
C GLU A 165 6.55 -18.34 -4.06
N ASP A 166 5.66 -19.30 -3.83
CA ASP A 166 4.90 -20.01 -4.88
C ASP A 166 3.70 -19.22 -5.41
N LEU A 167 3.29 -18.16 -4.72
CA LEU A 167 2.05 -17.44 -5.01
C LEU A 167 2.28 -16.04 -5.56
N PRO A 168 1.38 -15.54 -6.43
CA PRO A 168 1.43 -14.16 -6.87
C PRO A 168 1.05 -13.20 -5.73
N PRO A 169 1.28 -11.89 -5.90
CA PRO A 169 0.80 -10.87 -4.97
C PRO A 169 -0.73 -10.87 -4.83
N SER A 170 -1.21 -10.65 -3.61
CA SER A 170 -2.64 -10.43 -3.37
C SER A 170 -3.08 -9.09 -3.98
N LYS A 171 -4.24 -9.11 -4.65
CA LYS A 171 -4.81 -7.91 -5.28
C LYS A 171 -5.71 -7.18 -4.30
N GLN A 172 -5.83 -5.85 -4.43
CA GLN A 172 -6.84 -5.10 -3.70
C GLN A 172 -8.25 -5.60 -4.03
N CYS A 173 -9.10 -5.70 -3.01
CA CYS A 173 -10.50 -6.07 -3.19
C CYS A 173 -11.32 -4.81 -3.49
N PRO A 174 -11.91 -4.66 -4.69
CA PRO A 174 -12.72 -3.48 -5.03
C PRO A 174 -13.99 -3.38 -4.16
N LYS A 175 -14.43 -4.49 -3.57
CA LYS A 175 -15.57 -4.56 -2.64
C LYS A 175 -15.16 -4.26 -1.19
N GLN A 176 -13.88 -3.99 -0.93
CA GLN A 176 -13.33 -3.72 0.40
C GLN A 176 -13.67 -4.78 1.46
N GLY A 177 -13.97 -6.02 1.03
CA GLY A 177 -14.40 -7.09 1.94
C GLY A 177 -15.74 -6.82 2.63
N PHE A 178 -16.46 -5.76 2.24
CA PHE A 178 -17.69 -5.27 2.89
C PHE A 178 -18.86 -5.15 1.93
N PHE A 179 -18.65 -4.61 0.72
CA PHE A 179 -19.67 -4.37 -0.29
C PHE A 179 -20.00 -5.64 -1.10
N VAL A 180 -20.56 -6.62 -0.39
CA VAL A 180 -20.79 -7.99 -0.89
C VAL A 180 -22.23 -8.26 -1.33
N LYS A 181 -23.19 -7.48 -0.84
CA LYS A 181 -24.61 -7.54 -1.20
C LYS A 181 -25.00 -6.27 -1.96
N TRP A 182 -25.60 -6.45 -3.12
CA TRP A 182 -26.45 -5.47 -3.80
C TRP A 182 -27.86 -6.04 -3.82
#